data_AF-A0A9E5KCU9-F1
#
_entry.id   AF-A0A9E5KCU9-F1
#
_cell.length_a   1.000
_cell.length_b   1.000
_cell.length_c   1.000
_cell.angle_alpha   90.00
_cell.angle_beta   90.00
_cell.angle_gamma   90.00
#
_symmetry.space_group_name_H-M   'P 1'
#
loop_
_entity.id
_entity.type
_entity.pdbx_description
1 polymer ?
#
loop_
_entity_poly.entity_id
_entity_poly.type
_entity_poly.pdbx_seq_one_letter_code
_entity_poly.pdbx_strand_id
1 'polypeptide(L)'
;NVLIQVSGSFGSRQEEAQRLGRVLRPKATGETAHFLTLVTRDTREQDFAHHRQLFLTEQGYSYRIVDGEELCAEIKTESEILKQGT
;
A
#
# COMPACT_ATOMS: atom_id res chain seq x y z
N ASN A 1 -6.63 -10.05 0.60
CA ASN A 1 -6.59 -9.43 1.97
C ASN A 1 -6.01 -8.03 1.83
N VAL A 2 -6.59 -7.03 2.48
CA VAL A 2 -6.12 -5.63 2.37
C VAL A 2 -5.94 -5.03 3.75
N LEU A 3 -4.79 -4.40 3.99
CA LEU A 3 -4.50 -3.59 5.17
C LEU A 3 -4.24 -2.15 4.73
N ILE A 4 -4.91 -1.19 5.37
CA ILE A 4 -4.72 0.24 5.09
C ILE A 4 -4.21 0.92 6.35
N GLN A 5 -3.11 1.65 6.21
CA GLN A 5 -2.53 2.50 7.24
C GLN A 5 -2.77 3.97 6.89
N VAL A 6 -3.52 4.66 7.73
CA VAL A 6 -3.92 6.05 7.51
C VAL A 6 -2.85 7.05 7.97
N SER A 7 -2.03 6.67 8.96
CA SER A 7 -0.90 7.49 9.44
C SER A 7 0.29 6.62 9.85
N GLY A 8 1.50 7.10 9.60
CA GLY A 8 2.73 6.32 9.78
C GLY A 8 3.92 7.13 10.30
N SER A 9 3.62 8.14 11.13
CA SER A 9 4.58 9.15 11.54
C SER A 9 5.42 8.75 12.77
N PHE A 10 5.04 7.67 13.46
CA PHE A 10 5.70 7.17 14.67
C PHE A 10 5.62 5.64 14.78
N GLY A 11 6.76 4.99 15.04
CA GLY A 11 6.86 3.54 15.25
C GLY A 11 8.21 2.97 14.82
N SER A 12 8.57 1.79 15.33
CA SER A 12 9.75 1.05 14.87
C SER A 12 9.46 0.42 13.51
N ARG A 13 10.38 0.59 12.54
CA ARG A 13 10.25 -0.04 11.19
C ARG A 13 10.21 -1.57 11.29
N GLN A 14 10.94 -2.15 12.23
CA GLN A 14 10.91 -3.59 12.49
C GLN A 14 9.54 -4.05 13.04
N GLU A 15 8.94 -3.27 13.94
CA GLU A 15 7.60 -3.54 14.47
C GLU A 15 6.54 -3.47 13.36
N GLU A 16 6.63 -2.46 12.50
CA GLU A 16 5.72 -2.28 11.36
C GLU A 16 5.82 -3.48 10.40
N ALA A 17 7.03 -3.90 10.04
CA ALA A 17 7.26 -5.06 9.19
C ALA A 17 6.78 -6.36 9.81
N GLN A 18 6.98 -6.54 11.11
CA GLN A 18 6.48 -7.71 11.83
C GLN A 18 4.94 -7.73 11.87
N ARG A 19 4.29 -6.59 12.10
CA ARG A 19 2.82 -6.45 12.04
C ARG A 19 2.31 -6.79 10.64
N LEU A 20 2.99 -6.30 9.61
CA LEU A 20 2.72 -6.58 8.20
C LEU A 20 2.73 -8.08 7.91
N GLY A 21 3.79 -8.78 8.29
CA GLY A 21 3.94 -10.22 8.06
C GLY A 21 2.90 -11.07 8.80
N ARG A 22 2.37 -10.60 9.94
CA ARG A 22 1.31 -11.28 10.68
C ARG A 22 -0.07 -11.08 10.06
N VAL A 23 -0.36 -9.88 9.56
CA VAL A 23 -1.67 -9.51 9.01
C VAL A 23 -1.81 -9.97 7.56
N LEU A 24 -0.75 -9.86 6.76
CA LEU A 24 -0.76 -10.23 5.35
C LEU A 24 -0.34 -11.69 5.17
N ARG A 25 -1.28 -12.60 5.46
CA ARG A 25 -1.14 -14.00 5.03
C ARG A 25 -1.81 -14.18 3.66
N PRO A 26 -1.14 -14.83 2.69
CA PRO A 26 -1.79 -15.27 1.46
C PRO A 26 -3.04 -16.10 1.80
N LYS A 27 -4.16 -15.84 1.12
CA LYS A 27 -5.35 -16.69 1.28
C LYS A 27 -5.11 -18.02 0.57
N ALA A 28 -5.79 -19.07 1.04
CA ALA A 28 -5.78 -20.39 0.40
C ALA A 28 -6.24 -20.35 -1.08
N THR A 29 -7.00 -19.32 -1.46
CA THR A 29 -7.45 -19.04 -2.84
C THR A 29 -6.37 -18.44 -3.75
N GLY A 30 -5.15 -18.22 -3.24
CA GLY A 30 -4.03 -17.66 -4.02
C GLY A 30 -4.08 -16.14 -4.20
N GLU A 31 -5.09 -15.46 -3.64
CA GLU A 31 -5.19 -13.99 -3.69
C GLU A 31 -3.98 -13.33 -3.01
N THR A 32 -3.38 -12.38 -3.72
CA THR A 32 -2.32 -11.52 -3.20
C THR A 32 -2.84 -10.66 -2.03
N ALA A 33 -1.99 -10.45 -1.04
CA ALA A 33 -2.28 -9.57 0.08
C ALA A 33 -1.68 -8.19 -0.18
N HIS A 34 -2.46 -7.12 0.02
CA HIS A 34 -2.05 -5.76 -0.25
C HIS A 34 -1.94 -4.95 1.05
N PHE A 35 -0.88 -4.15 1.14
CA PHE A 35 -0.70 -3.16 2.19
C PHE A 35 -0.60 -1.78 1.56
N LEU A 36 -1.48 -0.89 1.99
CA LEU A 36 -1.57 0.48 1.52
C LEU A 36 -1.26 1.41 2.69
N THR A 37 -0.48 2.46 2.41
CA THR A 37 -0.22 3.53 3.36
C THR A 37 -0.56 4.86 2.71
N LEU A 38 -1.30 5.69 3.41
CA LEU A 38 -1.55 7.07 2.99
C LEU A 38 -0.37 7.94 3.40
N VAL A 39 0.03 8.84 2.51
CA VAL A 39 1.15 9.76 2.69
C VAL A 39 0.72 11.13 2.22
N THR A 40 0.75 12.11 3.13
CA THR A 40 0.42 13.49 2.81
C THR A 40 1.61 14.16 2.13
N ARG A 41 1.40 14.71 0.93
CA ARG A 41 2.42 15.44 0.16
C ARG A 41 2.90 16.67 0.92
N ASP A 42 4.17 17.03 0.75
CA ASP A 42 4.82 18.20 1.35
C ASP A 42 4.80 18.18 2.89
N THR A 43 4.81 16.97 3.46
CA THR A 43 4.92 16.76 4.90
C THR A 43 6.06 15.78 5.22
N ARG A 44 6.44 15.72 6.51
CA ARG A 44 7.41 14.73 7.01
C ARG A 44 7.02 13.28 6.74
N GLU A 45 5.75 13.00 6.39
CA GLU A 45 5.31 11.66 6.01
C GLU A 45 6.03 11.12 4.77
N GLN A 46 6.49 11.99 3.87
CA GLN A 46 7.25 11.58 2.68
C GLN A 46 8.62 10.97 3.06
N ASP A 47 9.31 11.56 4.04
CA ASP A 47 10.58 11.02 4.55
C ASP A 47 10.37 9.64 5.19
N PHE A 48 9.28 9.48 5.94
CA PHE A 48 8.92 8.19 6.52
C PHE A 48 8.57 7.15 5.44
N ALA A 49 7.83 7.56 4.40
CA ALA A 49 7.47 6.71 3.27
C ALA A 49 8.70 6.25 2.47
N HIS A 50 9.66 7.15 2.22
CA HIS A 50 10.90 6.82 1.53
C HIS A 50 11.72 5.77 2.30
N HIS A 51 11.88 5.96 3.62
CA HIS A 51 12.56 4.98 4.44
C HIS A 51 11.82 3.63 4.53
N ARG A 52 10.47 3.65 4.56
CA ARG A 52 9.64 2.45 4.53
C ARG A 52 9.80 1.71 3.20
N GLN A 53 9.81 2.42 2.09
CA GLN A 53 10.04 1.85 0.77
C GLN A 53 11.36 1.08 0.75
N LEU A 54 12.47 1.74 1.10
CA LEU A 54 13.79 1.10 1.14
C LEU A 54 13.76 -0.18 1.99
N PHE A 55 13.30 -0.07 3.24
CA PHE A 55 13.23 -1.20 4.15
C PHE A 55 12.39 -2.37 3.60
N LEU A 56 11.17 -2.10 3.10
CA LEU A 56 10.30 -3.15 2.59
C LEU A 56 10.86 -3.81 1.32
N THR A 57 11.48 -3.02 0.44
CA THR A 57 12.13 -3.55 -0.77
C THR A 57 13.34 -4.42 -0.42
N GLU A 58 14.13 -4.05 0.59
CA GLU A 58 15.23 -4.88 1.10
C GLU A 58 14.74 -6.22 1.67
N GLN A 59 13.54 -6.25 2.26
CA GLN A 59 12.90 -7.49 2.72
C GLN A 59 12.21 -8.28 1.58
N GLY A 60 12.29 -7.82 0.34
CA GLY A 60 11.75 -8.51 -0.84
C GLY A 60 10.28 -8.21 -1.15
N TYR A 61 9.67 -7.20 -0.53
CA TYR A 61 8.31 -6.78 -0.88
C TYR A 61 8.31 -5.88 -2.12
N SER A 62 7.37 -6.12 -3.03
CA SER A 62 7.07 -5.18 -4.11
C SER A 62 6.45 -3.91 -3.55
N TYR A 63 6.93 -2.75 -4.02
CA TYR A 63 6.47 -1.44 -3.56
C TYR A 63 6.15 -0.54 -4.76
N ARG A 64 5.00 0.14 -4.72
CA ARG A 64 4.57 1.12 -5.72
C ARG A 64 4.12 2.39 -5.02
N ILE A 65 4.60 3.54 -5.50
CA ILE A 65 4.07 4.86 -5.13
C ILE A 65 3.11 5.28 -6.22
N VAL A 66 1.94 5.80 -5.83
CA VAL A 66 0.89 6.23 -6.75
C VAL A 66 0.36 7.56 -6.25
N ASP A 67 0.11 8.48 -7.18
CA ASP A 67 -0.65 9.67 -6.84
C ASP A 67 -2.13 9.31 -6.60
N GLY A 68 -2.76 9.96 -5.61
CA GLY A 68 -4.14 9.68 -5.27
C GLY A 68 -5.11 10.02 -6.40
N GLU A 69 -4.86 11.09 -7.14
CA GLU A 69 -5.71 11.51 -8.26
C GLU A 69 -5.60 10.53 -9.43
N GLU A 70 -4.38 10.10 -9.75
CA GLU A 70 -4.09 9.09 -10.78
C GLU A 70 -4.78 7.76 -10.44
N LEU A 71 -4.62 7.27 -9.21
CA LEU A 71 -5.27 6.03 -8.77
C LEU A 71 -6.80 6.12 -8.84
N CYS A 72 -7.37 7.27 -8.45
CA CYS A 72 -8.81 7.49 -8.56
C CYS A 72 -9.28 7.51 -10.02
N ALA A 73 -8.47 8.03 -10.95
CA ALA A 73 -8.78 8.00 -12.37
C ALA A 73 -8.75 6.57 -12.93
N GLU A 74 -7.69 5.80 -12.63
CA GLU A 74 -7.57 4.38 -13.01
C GLU A 74 -8.81 3.57 -12.59
N ILE A 75 -9.20 3.67 -11.32
CA ILE A 75 -10.35 2.93 -10.77
C ILE A 75 -11.67 3.33 -11.45
N LYS A 76 -11.84 4.62 -11.77
CA LYS A 76 -13.05 5.10 -12.48
C LYS A 76 -13.13 4.51 -13.88
N THR A 77 -12.03 4.54 -14.62
CA THR A 77 -11.95 3.99 -15.98
C THR A 77 -12.24 2.49 -16.00
N GLU A 78 -11.65 1.70 -15.09
CA GLU A 78 -11.92 0.26 -14.99
C GLU A 78 -13.39 -0.02 -14.62
N SER A 79 -13.95 0.76 -13.70
CA SER A 79 -15.35 0.61 -13.28
C SER A 79 -16.34 0.95 -14.40
N GLU A 80 -16.00 1.87 -15.29
CA GLU A 80 -16.81 2.23 -16.46
C GLU A 80 -16.75 1.15 -17.55
N ILE A 81 -15.56 0.59 -17.81
CA ILE A 81 -15.38 -0.52 -18.75
C ILE A 81 -16.18 -1.75 -18.30
N LEU A 82 -16.15 -2.09 -17.01
CA LEU A 82 -16.88 -3.23 -16.48
C LEU A 82 -18.40 -3.05 -16.57
N LYS A 83 -18.89 -1.81 -16.50
CA LYS A 83 -20.32 -1.48 -16.63
C LYS A 83 -20.82 -1.46 -18.07
N GLN A 84 -19.95 -1.32 -19.07
CA GLN A 84 -20.32 -1.37 -20.49
C GLN A 84 -20.33 -2.78 -21.08
N GLY A 85 -19.77 -3.77 -20.38
CA GLY A 85 -19.67 -5.16 -20.82
C GLY A 85 -20.78 -6.11 -20.31
N THR A 86 -21.84 -5.58 -19.69
CA THR A 86 -23.06 -6.34 -19.28
C THR A 86 -24.29 -5.72 -19.91
#